data_AF-A0A7Y8JCB7-F1
#
_entry.id   AF-A0A7Y8JCB7-F1
#
_cell.length_a   1.000
_cell.length_b   1.000
_cell.length_c   1.000
_cell.angle_alpha   90.00
_cell.angle_beta   90.00
_cell.angle_gamma   90.00
#
_symmetry.space_group_name_H-M   'P 1'
#
loop_
_entity.id
_entity.type
_entity.pdbx_description
1 polymer ?
#
loop_
_entity_poly.entity_id
_entity_poly.type
_entity_poly.pdbx_seq_one_letter_code
_entity_poly.pdbx_strand_id
1 'polypeptide(L)'
;MKKSHAGFTLIELIVVIVILGILAAVALPRFIDFTRDASNAAAAGVAGGLASASSLNYAAKTAGKTVTPPTIIGKKCTDTGAGSFWDMLQGGKPANMKLSGAGNCTGATPGTTVDCTVTESKGGTATATIVCY
;
A
#
# COMPACT_ATOMS: atom_id res chain seq x y z
N MET A 1 -56.85 -26.93 -8.46
CA MET A 1 -56.97 -25.45 -8.39
C MET A 1 -55.74 -24.85 -9.07
N LYS A 2 -55.94 -24.05 -10.12
CA LYS A 2 -54.89 -23.57 -11.04
C LYS A 2 -54.19 -22.37 -10.40
N LYS A 3 -52.89 -22.47 -10.09
CA LYS A 3 -52.11 -21.36 -9.52
C LYS A 3 -52.00 -20.25 -10.58
N SER A 4 -52.57 -19.08 -10.29
CA SER A 4 -52.42 -17.89 -11.11
C SER A 4 -50.96 -17.44 -11.07
N HIS A 5 -50.28 -17.45 -12.21
CA HIS A 5 -48.99 -16.76 -12.34
C HIS A 5 -49.27 -15.26 -12.22
N ALA A 6 -48.86 -14.64 -11.11
CA ALA A 6 -48.78 -13.19 -11.00
C ALA A 6 -47.64 -12.74 -11.94
N GLY A 7 -47.99 -12.21 -13.11
CA GLY A 7 -47.02 -11.62 -14.03
C GLY A 7 -46.47 -10.32 -13.45
N PHE A 8 -45.18 -10.09 -13.64
CA PHE A 8 -44.50 -8.83 -13.30
C PHE A 8 -44.98 -7.72 -14.26
N THR A 9 -45.37 -6.56 -13.73
CA THR A 9 -45.85 -5.47 -14.59
C THR A 9 -44.68 -4.72 -15.23
N LEU A 10 -44.89 -4.18 -16.44
CA LEU A 10 -43.87 -3.35 -17.10
C LEU A 10 -43.53 -2.09 -16.29
N ILE A 11 -44.51 -1.55 -15.55
CA ILE A 11 -44.30 -0.37 -14.71
C ILE A 11 -43.41 -0.68 -13.50
N GLU A 12 -43.55 -1.87 -12.90
CA GLU A 12 -42.65 -2.32 -11.82
C GLU A 12 -41.21 -2.42 -12.31
N LEU A 13 -40.99 -2.94 -13.53
CA LEU A 13 -39.64 -3.00 -14.13
C LEU A 13 -39.05 -1.60 -14.31
N ILE A 14 -39.84 -0.66 -14.84
CA ILE A 14 -39.40 0.71 -15.12
C ILE A 14 -39.04 1.44 -13.83
N VAL A 15 -39.87 1.34 -12.79
CA VAL A 15 -39.58 1.98 -11.50
C VAL A 15 -38.29 1.43 -10.89
N VAL A 16 -38.04 0.11 -10.98
CA VAL A 16 -36.82 -0.50 -10.45
C VAL A 16 -35.57 0.02 -11.15
N ILE A 17 -35.55 0.08 -12.50
CA ILE A 17 -34.37 0.58 -13.22
C ILE A 17 -34.14 2.08 -12.97
N VAL A 18 -35.20 2.87 -12.76
CA VAL A 18 -35.09 4.30 -12.40
C VAL A 18 -34.45 4.44 -11.03
N ILE A 19 -34.89 3.68 -10.04
CA ILE A 19 -34.31 3.70 -8.68
C ILE A 19 -32.85 3.25 -8.73
N LEU A 20 -32.54 2.15 -9.43
CA LEU A 20 -31.16 1.67 -9.59
C LEU A 20 -30.28 2.70 -10.32
N GLY A 21 -30.81 3.43 -11.29
CA GLY A 21 -30.11 4.51 -11.98
C GLY A 21 -29.72 5.65 -11.05
N ILE A 22 -30.63 6.09 -10.18
CA ILE A 22 -30.37 7.15 -9.19
C ILE A 22 -29.33 6.67 -8.16
N LEU A 23 -29.49 5.46 -7.64
CA LEU A 23 -28.54 4.89 -6.68
C LEU A 23 -27.14 4.73 -7.28
N ALA A 24 -27.04 4.28 -8.53
CA ALA A 24 -25.76 4.17 -9.22
C ALA A 24 -25.08 5.52 -9.41
N ALA A 25 -25.84 6.56 -9.77
CA ALA A 25 -25.32 7.91 -10.00
C ALA A 25 -24.67 8.52 -8.73
N VAL A 26 -25.21 8.23 -7.54
CA VAL A 26 -24.66 8.75 -6.28
C VAL A 26 -23.62 7.83 -5.64
N ALA A 27 -23.75 6.50 -5.80
CA ALA A 27 -22.87 5.53 -5.16
C ALA A 27 -21.53 5.39 -5.87
N LEU A 28 -21.50 5.46 -7.20
CA LEU A 28 -20.29 5.26 -7.99
C LEU A 28 -19.17 6.28 -7.69
N PRO A 29 -19.40 7.61 -7.64
CA PRO A 29 -18.32 8.55 -7.35
C PRO A 29 -17.74 8.32 -5.94
N ARG A 30 -18.60 8.06 -4.95
CA ARG A 30 -18.17 7.75 -3.58
C ARG A 30 -17.32 6.49 -3.50
N PHE A 31 -17.68 5.46 -4.24
CA PHE A 31 -16.91 4.21 -4.27
C PHE A 31 -15.49 4.41 -4.81
N ILE A 32 -15.32 5.26 -5.83
CA ILE A 32 -14.01 5.60 -6.40
C ILE A 32 -13.14 6.34 -5.38
N ASP A 33 -13.71 7.33 -4.69
CA ASP A 33 -13.00 8.07 -3.64
C ASP A 33 -12.57 7.15 -2.51
N PHE A 34 -13.46 6.28 -2.01
CA PHE A 34 -13.12 5.31 -0.96
C PHE A 34 -12.00 4.35 -1.38
N THR A 35 -12.01 3.91 -2.64
CA THR A 35 -10.95 3.04 -3.17
C THR A 35 -9.60 3.77 -3.19
N ARG A 36 -9.59 5.05 -3.57
CA ARG A 36 -8.36 5.87 -3.57
C ARG A 36 -7.84 6.11 -2.16
N ASP A 37 -8.73 6.42 -1.22
CA ASP A 37 -8.36 6.63 0.19
C ASP A 37 -7.82 5.35 0.83
N ALA A 38 -8.43 4.19 0.55
CA ALA A 38 -7.92 2.89 0.98
C ALA A 38 -6.53 2.60 0.40
N SER A 39 -6.30 2.95 -0.87
CA SER A 39 -5.02 2.77 -1.55
C SER A 39 -3.93 3.65 -0.93
N ASN A 40 -4.25 4.91 -0.62
CA ASN A 40 -3.36 5.83 0.09
C ASN A 40 -3.02 5.32 1.49
N ALA A 41 -4.02 4.86 2.24
CA ALA A 41 -3.83 4.31 3.58
C ALA A 41 -2.96 3.06 3.58
N ALA A 42 -3.14 2.17 2.59
CA ALA A 42 -2.31 0.98 2.42
C ALA A 42 -0.85 1.35 2.14
N ALA A 43 -0.61 2.27 1.18
CA ALA A 43 0.73 2.76 0.88
C ALA A 43 1.40 3.40 2.11
N ALA A 44 0.66 4.23 2.86
CA ALA A 44 1.14 4.87 4.08
C ALA A 44 1.47 3.86 5.19
N GLY A 45 0.65 2.82 5.37
CA GLY A 45 0.91 1.76 6.35
C GLY A 45 2.22 1.04 6.08
N VAL A 46 2.50 0.74 4.81
CA VAL A 46 3.75 0.05 4.44
C VAL A 46 4.95 0.98 4.45
N ALA A 47 4.79 2.25 4.05
CA ALA A 47 5.83 3.26 4.21
C ALA A 47 6.22 3.43 5.69
N GLY A 48 5.23 3.48 6.60
CA GLY A 48 5.46 3.49 8.04
C GLY A 48 6.15 2.23 8.56
N GLY A 49 5.81 1.06 8.00
CA GLY A 49 6.50 -0.20 8.29
C GLY A 49 7.98 -0.17 7.91
N LEU A 50 8.31 0.35 6.72
CA LEU A 50 9.70 0.52 6.26
C LEU A 50 10.48 1.51 7.15
N ALA A 51 9.89 2.65 7.47
CA ALA A 51 10.49 3.64 8.36
C ALA A 51 10.76 3.05 9.76
N SER A 52 9.77 2.36 10.33
CA SER A 52 9.89 1.69 11.63
C SER A 52 10.98 0.62 11.62
N ALA A 53 10.99 -0.24 10.60
CA ALA A 53 12.03 -1.26 10.44
C ALA A 53 13.43 -0.63 10.34
N SER A 54 13.58 0.50 9.62
CA SER A 54 14.86 1.20 9.49
C SER A 54 15.37 1.73 10.83
N SER A 55 14.48 2.35 11.63
CA SER A 55 14.82 2.92 12.93
C SER A 55 15.22 1.84 13.94
N LEU A 56 14.50 0.71 13.96
CA LEU A 56 14.82 -0.43 14.81
C LEU A 56 16.18 -1.05 14.43
N ASN A 57 16.45 -1.15 13.13
CA ASN A 57 17.73 -1.67 12.67
C ASN A 57 18.89 -0.74 13.04
N TYR A 58 18.72 0.58 12.83
CA TYR A 58 19.71 1.58 13.24
C TYR A 58 19.98 1.53 14.75
N ALA A 59 18.92 1.50 15.58
CA ALA A 59 19.04 1.41 17.03
C ALA A 59 19.71 0.11 17.51
N ALA A 60 19.32 -1.04 16.94
CA ALA A 60 19.92 -2.32 17.30
C ALA A 60 21.41 -2.36 16.95
N LYS A 61 21.78 -1.83 15.79
CA LYS A 61 23.15 -1.85 15.33
C LYS A 61 24.06 -0.87 16.08
N THR A 62 23.57 0.34 16.38
CA THR A 62 24.27 1.27 17.28
C THR A 62 24.45 0.69 18.69
N ALA A 63 23.53 -0.16 19.14
CA ALA A 63 23.65 -0.93 20.39
C ALA A 63 24.50 -2.20 20.29
N GLY A 64 25.16 -2.47 19.15
CA GLY A 64 26.00 -3.66 18.94
C GLY A 64 25.21 -4.98 18.85
N LYS A 65 23.90 -4.93 18.59
CA LYS A 65 23.04 -6.11 18.44
C LYS A 65 22.86 -6.47 16.97
N THR A 66 22.66 -7.76 16.72
CA THR A 66 22.26 -8.27 15.40
C THR A 66 20.74 -8.27 15.31
N VAL A 67 20.24 -7.69 14.23
CA VAL A 67 18.82 -7.66 13.86
C VAL A 67 18.60 -8.66 12.73
N THR A 68 17.51 -9.41 12.82
CA THR A 68 17.05 -10.38 11.83
C THR A 68 15.61 -9.99 11.46
N PRO A 69 15.27 -9.80 10.17
CA PRO A 69 16.07 -10.03 8.95
C PRO A 69 17.31 -9.12 8.81
N PRO A 70 18.36 -9.56 8.10
CA PRO A 70 19.70 -8.98 8.21
C PRO A 70 19.87 -7.66 7.45
N THR A 71 20.42 -6.67 8.17
CA THR A 71 21.32 -5.59 7.72
C THR A 71 20.84 -4.65 6.60
N ILE A 72 20.59 -3.40 6.98
CA ILE A 72 20.33 -2.22 6.13
C ILE A 72 21.52 -1.85 5.23
N ILE A 73 22.72 -2.42 5.48
CA ILE A 73 23.92 -2.10 4.70
C ILE A 73 23.69 -2.52 3.24
N GLY A 74 23.71 -1.55 2.34
CA GLY A 74 23.56 -1.81 0.92
C GLY A 74 22.12 -1.88 0.41
N LYS A 75 21.12 -1.54 1.23
CA LYS A 75 19.71 -1.52 0.77
C LYS A 75 19.37 -0.25 -0.01
N LYS A 76 18.42 -0.34 -0.94
CA LYS A 76 18.08 0.71 -1.91
C LYS A 76 16.57 0.78 -2.15
N CYS A 77 16.09 1.93 -2.62
CA CYS A 77 14.73 2.12 -3.12
C CYS A 77 14.53 1.43 -4.47
N THR A 78 14.65 0.09 -4.52
CA THR A 78 14.45 -0.70 -5.74
C THR A 78 13.27 -1.63 -5.55
N ASP A 79 12.43 -1.75 -6.58
CA ASP A 79 11.20 -2.55 -6.51
C ASP A 79 11.43 -4.07 -6.61
N THR A 80 12.59 -4.45 -7.13
CA THR A 80 12.99 -5.83 -7.42
C THR A 80 14.49 -6.02 -7.16
N GLY A 81 14.89 -7.27 -6.96
CA GLY A 81 16.28 -7.67 -6.78
C GLY A 81 16.75 -7.70 -5.32
N ALA A 82 17.86 -8.39 -5.11
CA ALA A 82 18.54 -8.42 -3.81
C ALA A 82 19.01 -7.01 -3.43
N GLY A 83 18.83 -6.63 -2.17
CA GLY A 83 19.21 -5.28 -1.71
C GLY A 83 18.08 -4.26 -1.82
N SER A 84 16.85 -4.69 -2.03
CA SER A 84 15.69 -3.81 -1.85
C SER A 84 15.42 -3.57 -0.36
N PHE A 85 14.91 -2.39 0.01
CA PHE A 85 14.37 -2.16 1.35
C PHE A 85 13.18 -3.09 1.70
N TRP A 86 12.57 -3.77 0.72
CA TRP A 86 11.60 -4.84 0.98
C TRP A 86 12.16 -5.97 1.85
N ASP A 87 13.47 -6.22 1.82
CA ASP A 87 14.12 -7.25 2.64
C ASP A 87 14.05 -6.94 4.15
N MET A 88 13.72 -5.69 4.52
CA MET A 88 13.59 -5.28 5.93
C MET A 88 12.25 -5.65 6.55
N LEU A 89 11.23 -5.86 5.72
CA LEU A 89 9.90 -6.26 6.19
C LEU A 89 9.86 -7.78 6.32
N GLN A 90 9.42 -8.27 7.47
CA GLN A 90 9.15 -9.70 7.65
C GLN A 90 7.97 -10.08 6.74
N GLY A 91 8.21 -10.98 5.78
CA GLY A 91 7.26 -11.31 4.71
C GLY A 91 7.61 -10.69 3.35
N GLY A 92 8.63 -9.83 3.29
CA GLY A 92 9.11 -9.23 2.06
C GLY A 92 8.14 -8.20 1.48
N LYS A 93 8.20 -8.04 0.16
CA LYS A 93 7.37 -7.10 -0.59
C LYS A 93 5.89 -7.53 -0.57
N PRO A 94 4.97 -6.68 -0.07
CA PRO A 94 3.55 -6.94 -0.17
C PRO A 94 3.08 -6.98 -1.63
N ALA A 95 2.09 -7.83 -1.93
CA ALA A 95 1.44 -7.83 -3.24
C ALA A 95 0.87 -6.43 -3.53
N ASN A 96 0.96 -6.00 -4.79
CA ASN A 96 0.47 -4.69 -5.28
C ASN A 96 1.21 -3.45 -4.76
N MET A 97 2.37 -3.59 -4.14
CA MET A 97 3.19 -2.44 -3.78
C MET A 97 4.44 -2.35 -4.63
N LYS A 98 4.91 -1.12 -4.83
CA LYS A 98 6.13 -0.80 -5.52
C LYS A 98 6.97 0.15 -4.70
N LEU A 99 8.29 -0.05 -4.71
CA LEU A 99 9.23 0.88 -4.11
C LEU A 99 10.06 1.54 -5.19
N SER A 100 10.13 2.87 -5.15
CA SER A 100 10.88 3.69 -6.10
C SER A 100 11.56 4.84 -5.35
N GLY A 101 12.58 5.45 -5.95
CA GLY A 101 13.27 6.60 -5.38
C GLY A 101 14.78 6.52 -5.56
N ALA A 102 15.46 7.62 -5.25
CA ALA A 102 16.92 7.68 -5.29
C ALA A 102 17.58 7.21 -3.98
N GLY A 103 16.79 6.91 -2.94
CA GLY A 103 17.30 6.53 -1.63
C GLY A 103 18.13 5.26 -1.66
N ASN A 104 19.30 5.33 -1.04
CA ASN A 104 20.34 4.31 -1.14
C ASN A 104 21.20 4.33 0.13
N CYS A 105 21.20 3.23 0.86
CA CYS A 105 22.05 3.01 2.05
C CYS A 105 23.33 2.23 1.73
N THR A 106 23.73 2.13 0.46
CA THR A 106 25.01 1.53 0.08
C THR A 106 26.13 2.53 0.31
N GLY A 107 26.96 2.29 1.33
CA GLY A 107 28.06 3.17 1.70
C GLY A 107 27.62 4.49 2.32
N ALA A 108 26.35 4.59 2.74
CA ALA A 108 25.86 5.75 3.48
C ALA A 108 26.47 5.78 4.88
N THR A 109 26.75 6.97 5.40
CA THR A 109 27.16 7.13 6.81
C THR A 109 26.01 6.70 7.72
N PRO A 110 26.27 5.93 8.79
CA PRO A 110 25.22 5.53 9.73
C PRO A 110 24.46 6.75 10.26
N GLY A 111 23.13 6.70 10.19
CA GLY A 111 22.22 7.78 10.59
C GLY A 111 21.77 8.67 9.44
N THR A 112 22.31 8.51 8.23
CA THR A 112 21.82 9.22 7.03
C THR A 112 20.38 8.82 6.74
N THR A 113 19.50 9.78 6.55
CA THR A 113 18.12 9.51 6.12
C THR A 113 18.01 9.54 4.60
N VAL A 114 17.28 8.57 4.04
CA VAL A 114 16.95 8.51 2.61
C VAL A 114 15.45 8.30 2.44
N ASP A 115 14.89 8.91 1.39
CA ASP A 115 13.46 8.79 1.09
C ASP A 115 13.22 7.81 -0.06
N CYS A 116 12.24 6.93 0.13
CA CYS A 116 11.66 6.11 -0.93
C CYS A 116 10.17 6.40 -1.07
N THR A 117 9.67 6.33 -2.28
CA THR A 117 8.25 6.37 -2.56
C THR A 117 7.71 4.94 -2.64
N VAL A 118 6.73 4.64 -1.79
CA VAL A 118 5.88 3.46 -1.88
C VAL A 118 4.69 3.82 -2.77
N THR A 119 4.43 3.01 -3.79
CA THR A 119 3.29 3.15 -4.69
C THR A 119 2.49 1.87 -4.70
N GLU A 120 1.20 1.97 -4.42
CA GLU A 120 0.23 0.88 -4.54
C GLU A 120 -0.33 0.84 -5.98
N SER A 121 -0.65 -0.35 -6.49
CA SER A 121 -1.05 -0.59 -7.89
C SER A 121 -2.31 0.16 -8.35
N LYS A 122 -3.19 0.59 -7.45
CA LYS A 122 -4.37 1.41 -7.73
C LYS A 122 -4.08 2.92 -7.62
N GLY A 123 -2.83 3.30 -7.40
CA GLY A 123 -2.33 4.67 -7.51
C GLY A 123 -2.09 5.38 -6.18
N GLY A 124 -2.30 4.71 -5.04
CA GLY A 124 -1.97 5.29 -3.74
C GLY A 124 -0.47 5.43 -3.56
N THR A 125 0.00 6.57 -3.05
CA THR A 125 1.44 6.81 -2.83
C THR A 125 1.72 7.32 -1.43
N ALA A 126 2.88 6.94 -0.89
CA ALA A 126 3.39 7.43 0.39
C ALA A 126 4.91 7.44 0.39
N THR A 127 5.50 8.39 1.12
CA THR A 127 6.96 8.46 1.27
C THR A 127 7.37 7.75 2.56
N ALA A 128 8.30 6.80 2.43
CA ALA A 128 9.00 6.16 3.53
C ALA A 128 10.35 6.84 3.74
N THR A 129 10.53 7.48 4.90
CA THR A 129 11.83 7.99 5.32
C THR A 129 12.57 6.89 6.08
N ILE A 130 13.73 6.52 5.56
CA ILE A 130 14.52 5.37 6.00
C ILE A 130 15.82 5.88 6.59
N VAL A 131 16.14 5.46 7.81
CA VAL A 131 17.45 5.73 8.44
C VAL A 131 18.42 4.64 8.03
N CYS A 132 19.50 5.03 7.34
CA CYS A 132 20.59 4.15 6.98
C CYS A 132 21.44 3.78 8.19
N TYR A 133 22.00 2.57 8.17
CA TYR A 133 23.04 2.11 9.09
C TYR A 133 24.14 1.44 8.29
#